data_AF-X0SBA1-F1
#
_entry.id   AF-X0SBA1-F1
#
_cell.length_a   1.000
_cell.length_b   1.000
_cell.length_c   1.000
_cell.angle_alpha   90.00
_cell.angle_beta   90.00
_cell.angle_gamma   90.00
#
_symmetry.space_group_name_H-M   'P 1'
#
loop_
_entity.id
_entity.type
_entity.pdbx_description
1 polymer ?
#
loop_
_entity_poly.entity_id
_entity_poly.type
_entity_poly.pdbx_seq_one_letter_code
_entity_poly.pdbx_strand_id
1 'polypeptide(L)'
;MSGTDDQVDEILKSARESPTYLNLWSAYKKIQRLSPKPSEDASLRTGIAIIGSSTLEPLAACFDIKIRLEGFHPHTFVGGFNTYRQEAMDKTSELYKGAPATIVLAVDAWSLLDQNFLSNYPRMSSKSRNAEMKNLVNSVTTIAELLEKNSAALVLVNNFIVPTFSPLGIADNKQKLGFKKFFRRANQLLEEKLEGNSDIFVVDLDSIASDFGKSRTVNW
;
A
#
# COMPACT_ATOMS: atom_id res chain seq x y z
N MET A 1 -1.63 -36.49 6.95
CA MET A 1 -1.59 -35.02 6.90
C MET A 1 -0.81 -34.57 5.65
N SER A 2 -1.17 -35.02 4.44
CA SER A 2 -0.22 -34.92 3.29
C SER A 2 -0.87 -34.70 1.92
N GLY A 3 -2.12 -34.23 1.84
CA GLY A 3 -2.75 -33.99 0.54
C GLY A 3 -2.62 -32.54 0.10
N THR A 4 -3.10 -31.64 0.96
CA THR A 4 -3.20 -30.22 0.65
C THR A 4 -1.84 -29.52 0.74
N ASP A 5 -1.01 -29.85 1.73
CA ASP A 5 0.30 -29.22 1.89
C ASP A 5 1.24 -29.59 0.74
N ASP A 6 1.29 -30.88 0.36
CA ASP A 6 2.02 -31.35 -0.83
C ASP A 6 1.57 -30.62 -2.11
N GLN A 7 0.26 -30.35 -2.27
CA GLN A 7 -0.26 -29.57 -3.40
C GLN A 7 0.16 -28.11 -3.36
N VAL A 8 0.18 -27.49 -2.17
CA VAL A 8 0.68 -26.12 -1.99
C VAL A 8 2.16 -26.06 -2.36
N ASP A 9 2.96 -27.02 -1.90
CA ASP A 9 4.40 -27.10 -2.19
C ASP A 9 4.67 -27.25 -3.70
N GLU A 10 3.89 -28.06 -4.41
CA GLU A 10 3.99 -28.19 -5.86
C GLU A 10 3.66 -26.86 -6.58
N ILE A 11 2.60 -26.17 -6.14
CA ILE A 11 2.23 -24.85 -6.68
C ILE A 11 3.35 -23.83 -6.44
N LEU A 12 3.92 -23.80 -5.23
CA LEU A 12 4.99 -22.89 -4.86
C LEU A 12 6.28 -23.19 -5.63
N LYS A 13 6.61 -24.47 -5.85
CA LYS A 13 7.76 -24.87 -6.67
C LYS A 13 7.67 -24.30 -8.09
N SER A 14 6.50 -24.44 -8.73
CA SER A 14 6.27 -23.87 -10.06
C SER A 14 6.37 -22.34 -10.08
N ALA A 15 5.82 -21.67 -9.05
CA ALA A 15 5.92 -20.21 -8.91
C ALA A 15 7.37 -19.73 -8.69
N ARG A 16 8.21 -20.52 -8.00
CA ARG A 16 9.63 -20.22 -7.75
C ARG A 16 10.47 -20.30 -9.02
N GLU A 17 10.20 -21.27 -9.88
CA GLU A 17 10.92 -21.47 -11.15
C GLU A 17 10.67 -20.33 -12.16
N SER A 18 9.48 -19.70 -12.11
CA SER A 18 9.12 -18.58 -12.99
C SER A 18 8.26 -17.54 -12.26
N PRO A 19 8.86 -16.62 -11.49
CA PRO A 19 8.14 -15.70 -10.60
C PRO A 19 7.55 -14.48 -11.34
N THR A 20 6.83 -14.70 -12.44
CA THR A 20 6.08 -13.66 -13.14
C THR A 20 4.80 -13.31 -12.38
N TYR A 21 4.28 -12.08 -12.55
CA TYR A 21 3.02 -11.68 -11.93
C TYR A 21 1.87 -12.67 -12.21
N LEU A 22 1.73 -13.13 -13.46
CA LEU A 22 0.68 -14.08 -13.85
C LEU A 22 0.82 -15.42 -13.12
N ASN A 23 2.05 -15.89 -12.92
CA ASN A 23 2.30 -17.14 -12.20
C ASN A 23 2.04 -16.98 -10.70
N LEU A 24 2.43 -15.85 -10.10
CA LEU A 24 2.10 -15.53 -8.70
C LEU A 24 0.58 -15.42 -8.50
N TRP A 25 -0.12 -14.74 -9.40
CA TRP A 25 -1.59 -14.64 -9.37
C TRP A 25 -2.25 -16.02 -9.51
N SER A 26 -1.81 -16.83 -10.47
CA SER A 26 -2.32 -18.19 -10.69
C SER A 26 -2.11 -19.07 -9.44
N ALA A 27 -0.91 -19.05 -8.86
CA ALA A 27 -0.58 -19.75 -7.63
C ALA A 27 -1.48 -19.31 -6.47
N TYR A 28 -1.65 -18.00 -6.29
CA TYR A 28 -2.52 -17.43 -5.26
C TYR A 28 -3.96 -17.92 -5.40
N LYS A 29 -4.54 -17.85 -6.61
CA LYS A 29 -5.91 -18.34 -6.85
C LYS A 29 -6.05 -19.86 -6.63
N LYS A 30 -5.03 -20.66 -6.97
CA LYS A 30 -5.03 -22.11 -6.71
C LYS A 30 -5.01 -22.39 -5.21
N ILE A 31 -4.12 -21.75 -4.46
CA ILE A 31 -4.01 -21.93 -3.00
C ILE A 31 -5.28 -21.48 -2.29
N GLN A 32 -5.89 -20.36 -2.69
CA GLN A 32 -7.19 -19.94 -2.13
C GLN A 32 -8.28 -21.01 -2.29
N ARG A 33 -8.35 -21.68 -3.44
CA ARG A 33 -9.32 -22.77 -3.69
C ARG A 33 -9.06 -24.00 -2.83
N LEU A 34 -7.79 -24.27 -2.52
CA LEU A 34 -7.43 -25.36 -1.60
C LEU A 34 -7.80 -25.04 -0.16
N SER A 35 -7.89 -23.75 0.21
CA SER A 35 -8.21 -23.27 1.56
C SER A 35 -7.40 -24.02 2.64
N PRO A 36 -6.06 -23.97 2.55
CA PRO A 36 -5.21 -24.71 3.48
C PRO A 36 -5.49 -24.27 4.91
N LYS A 37 -5.46 -25.24 5.83
CA LYS A 37 -5.58 -24.94 7.25
C LYS A 37 -4.36 -24.16 7.72
N PRO A 38 -4.47 -23.34 8.77
CA PRO A 38 -3.31 -22.73 9.40
C PRO A 38 -2.28 -23.81 9.80
N SER A 39 -0.98 -23.53 9.61
CA SER A 39 0.12 -24.44 9.97
C SER A 39 -0.02 -24.92 11.41
N GLU A 40 0.28 -26.17 11.75
CA GLU A 40 0.30 -26.59 13.16
C GLU A 40 1.42 -25.89 13.95
N ASP A 41 2.53 -25.57 13.29
CA ASP A 41 3.61 -24.78 13.87
C ASP A 41 3.24 -23.30 13.89
N ALA A 42 3.02 -22.76 15.09
CA ALA A 42 2.68 -21.36 15.30
C ALA A 42 3.79 -20.39 14.83
N SER A 43 5.06 -20.81 14.83
CA SER A 43 6.18 -19.97 14.41
C SER A 43 6.21 -19.69 12.91
N LEU A 44 5.54 -20.53 12.11
CA LEU A 44 5.40 -20.35 10.67
C LEU A 44 4.19 -19.51 10.28
N ARG A 45 3.28 -19.21 11.23
CA ARG A 45 2.06 -18.43 10.94
C ARG A 45 2.39 -16.94 10.91
N THR A 46 1.84 -16.25 9.93
CA THR A 46 1.90 -14.78 9.89
C THR A 46 0.61 -14.21 9.32
N GLY A 47 0.21 -13.04 9.78
CA GLY A 47 -0.97 -12.35 9.27
C GLY A 47 -0.55 -11.11 8.50
N ILE A 48 -1.09 -10.92 7.30
CA ILE A 48 -0.92 -9.68 6.53
C ILE A 48 -2.28 -9.12 6.16
N ALA A 49 -2.51 -7.84 6.48
CA ALA A 49 -3.67 -7.10 6.04
C ALA A 49 -3.24 -6.07 5.00
N ILE A 50 -4.00 -5.93 3.91
CA ILE A 50 -3.70 -4.97 2.84
C ILE A 50 -4.96 -4.16 2.58
N ILE A 51 -4.91 -2.87 2.88
CA ILE A 51 -6.04 -1.94 2.78
C ILE A 51 -5.60 -0.69 2.04
N GLY A 52 -6.54 0.01 1.42
CA GLY A 52 -6.17 1.18 0.65
C GLY A 52 -7.25 1.75 -0.23
N SER A 53 -6.83 2.61 -1.15
CA SER A 53 -7.73 3.40 -2.00
C SER A 53 -7.96 2.81 -3.40
N SER A 54 -7.37 1.65 -3.71
CA SER A 54 -7.43 1.01 -5.02
C SER A 54 -7.78 -0.49 -4.90
N THR A 55 -7.78 -1.20 -6.03
CA THR A 55 -7.92 -2.66 -6.07
C THR A 55 -6.59 -3.31 -5.65
N LEU A 56 -6.60 -4.12 -4.59
CA LEU A 56 -5.39 -4.56 -3.88
C LEU A 56 -5.12 -6.06 -3.97
N GLU A 57 -6.04 -6.84 -4.54
CA GLU A 57 -5.89 -8.27 -4.74
C GLU A 57 -4.62 -8.63 -5.54
N PRO A 58 -4.23 -7.89 -6.60
CA PRO A 58 -2.95 -8.14 -7.29
C PRO A 58 -1.73 -8.02 -6.38
N LEU A 59 -1.73 -7.02 -5.50
CA LEU A 59 -0.66 -6.79 -4.53
C LEU A 59 -0.66 -7.90 -3.46
N ALA A 60 -1.85 -8.27 -2.97
CA ALA A 60 -2.04 -9.35 -2.02
C ALA A 60 -1.54 -10.70 -2.54
N ALA A 61 -1.82 -11.01 -3.81
CA ALA A 61 -1.31 -12.23 -4.44
C ALA A 61 0.23 -12.27 -4.44
N CYS A 62 0.88 -11.13 -4.70
CA CYS A 62 2.34 -11.06 -4.70
C CYS A 62 2.91 -11.25 -3.29
N PHE A 63 2.35 -10.58 -2.28
CA PHE A 63 2.79 -10.74 -0.88
C PHE A 63 2.55 -12.15 -0.37
N ASP A 64 1.34 -12.69 -0.50
CA ASP A 64 0.97 -14.01 0.00
C ASP A 64 1.92 -15.09 -0.56
N ILE A 65 2.13 -15.12 -1.88
CA ILE A 65 3.01 -16.11 -2.49
C ILE A 65 4.47 -15.88 -2.11
N LYS A 66 4.97 -14.64 -2.08
CA LYS A 66 6.36 -14.38 -1.67
C LYS A 66 6.61 -14.79 -0.23
N ILE A 67 5.69 -14.52 0.69
CA ILE A 67 5.78 -14.95 2.09
C ILE A 67 5.80 -16.47 2.20
N ARG A 68 4.97 -17.18 1.41
CA ARG A 68 4.99 -18.65 1.33
C ARG A 68 6.30 -19.20 0.78
N LEU A 69 6.88 -18.53 -0.21
CA LEU A 69 8.17 -18.93 -0.77
C LEU A 69 9.32 -18.81 0.24
N GLU A 70 9.19 -17.96 1.26
CA GLU A 70 10.11 -17.85 2.40
C GLU A 70 9.81 -18.88 3.52
N GLY A 71 8.81 -19.76 3.34
CA GLY A 71 8.48 -20.83 4.29
C GLY A 71 7.40 -20.48 5.33
N PHE A 72 6.81 -19.28 5.25
CA PHE A 72 5.73 -18.88 6.15
C PHE A 72 4.36 -19.23 5.59
N HIS A 73 3.35 -19.33 6.46
CA HIS A 73 1.98 -19.69 6.13
C HIS A 73 1.10 -18.47 6.41
N PRO A 74 0.98 -17.53 5.45
CA PRO A 74 0.25 -16.30 5.66
C PRO A 74 -1.27 -16.52 5.71
N HIS A 75 -1.91 -15.76 6.59
CA HIS A 75 -3.32 -15.41 6.50
C HIS A 75 -3.44 -13.99 5.95
N THR A 76 -4.00 -13.87 4.75
CA THR A 76 -4.04 -12.61 4.00
C THR A 76 -5.45 -12.02 4.03
N PHE A 77 -5.60 -10.85 4.66
CA PHE A 77 -6.81 -10.03 4.59
C PHE A 77 -6.63 -8.93 3.53
N VAL A 78 -7.64 -8.73 2.69
CA VAL A 78 -7.67 -7.65 1.70
C VAL A 78 -8.91 -6.80 1.96
N GLY A 79 -8.70 -5.52 2.23
CA GLY A 79 -9.76 -4.55 2.43
C GLY A 79 -10.55 -4.28 1.15
N GLY A 80 -11.76 -3.77 1.32
CA GLY A 80 -12.58 -3.31 0.21
C GLY A 80 -11.97 -2.10 -0.52
N PHE A 81 -12.43 -1.87 -1.75
CA PHE A 81 -12.01 -0.70 -2.52
C PHE A 81 -12.36 0.59 -1.77
N ASN A 82 -11.33 1.37 -1.41
CA ASN A 82 -11.47 2.67 -0.76
C ASN A 82 -12.22 2.65 0.60
N THR A 83 -12.24 1.51 1.29
CA THR A 83 -12.86 1.33 2.62
C THR A 83 -11.87 1.43 3.78
N TYR A 84 -10.58 1.62 3.50
CA TYR A 84 -9.49 1.60 4.48
C TYR A 84 -9.73 2.47 5.74
N ARG A 85 -10.42 3.61 5.60
CA ARG A 85 -10.77 4.45 6.76
C ARG A 85 -11.77 3.77 7.69
N GLN A 86 -12.79 3.13 7.13
CA GLN A 86 -13.81 2.42 7.90
C GLN A 86 -13.20 1.21 8.60
N GLU A 87 -12.36 0.46 7.89
CA GLU A 87 -11.66 -0.70 8.44
C GLU A 87 -10.71 -0.31 9.57
N ALA A 88 -9.97 0.80 9.43
CA ALA A 88 -9.08 1.31 10.48
C ALA A 88 -9.85 1.82 11.71
N MET A 89 -11.04 2.40 11.54
CA MET A 89 -11.84 2.94 12.65
C MET A 89 -12.65 1.88 13.41
N ASP A 90 -13.16 0.86 12.71
CA ASP A 90 -13.95 -0.20 13.31
C ASP A 90 -13.05 -1.27 13.93
N LYS A 91 -12.90 -1.23 15.25
CA LYS A 91 -12.13 -2.23 16.03
C LYS A 91 -12.69 -3.66 15.94
N THR A 92 -13.92 -3.81 15.46
CA THR A 92 -14.57 -5.10 15.24
C THR A 92 -14.50 -5.57 13.79
N SER A 93 -13.78 -4.84 12.93
CA SER A 93 -13.58 -5.21 11.53
C SER A 93 -12.78 -6.51 11.39
N GLU A 94 -12.95 -7.18 10.25
CA GLU A 94 -12.18 -8.38 9.92
C GLU A 94 -10.66 -8.14 9.88
N LEU A 95 -10.24 -6.90 9.61
CA LEU A 95 -8.84 -6.49 9.68
C LEU A 95 -8.23 -6.78 11.06
N TYR A 96 -8.89 -6.35 12.14
CA TYR A 96 -8.35 -6.52 13.50
C TYR A 96 -8.61 -7.92 14.06
N LYS A 97 -9.72 -8.57 13.68
CA LYS A 97 -10.00 -9.97 14.06
C LYS A 97 -8.91 -10.94 13.60
N GLY A 98 -8.31 -10.67 12.43
CA GLY A 98 -7.21 -11.46 11.90
C GLY A 98 -5.89 -11.30 12.65
N ALA A 99 -5.78 -10.35 13.60
CA ALA A 99 -4.57 -10.03 14.35
C ALA A 99 -3.30 -10.01 13.48
N PRO A 100 -3.28 -9.20 12.40
CA PRO A 100 -2.18 -9.22 11.44
C PRO A 100 -0.87 -8.82 12.13
N ALA A 101 0.23 -9.43 11.69
CA ALA A 101 1.58 -9.03 12.07
C ALA A 101 2.04 -7.80 11.26
N THR A 102 1.52 -7.65 10.04
CA THR A 102 1.81 -6.49 9.17
C THR A 102 0.53 -5.97 8.53
N ILE A 103 0.37 -4.64 8.51
CA ILE A 103 -0.71 -3.95 7.79
C ILE A 103 -0.08 -3.08 6.71
N VAL A 104 -0.48 -3.27 5.46
CA VAL A 104 -0.10 -2.41 4.34
C VAL A 104 -1.23 -1.42 4.09
N LEU A 105 -0.96 -0.14 4.30
CA LEU A 105 -1.80 0.99 3.96
C LEU A 105 -1.39 1.57 2.60
N ALA A 106 -2.09 1.13 1.56
CA ALA A 106 -1.83 1.47 0.16
C ALA A 106 -2.76 2.60 -0.34
N VAL A 107 -2.39 3.85 -0.11
CA VAL A 107 -3.22 5.03 -0.43
C VAL A 107 -2.60 5.85 -1.56
N ASP A 108 -3.37 6.04 -2.63
CA ASP A 108 -3.05 6.94 -3.72
C ASP A 108 -3.44 8.38 -3.36
N ALA A 109 -2.55 9.34 -3.61
CA ALA A 109 -2.82 10.76 -3.42
C ALA A 109 -4.06 11.22 -4.18
N TRP A 110 -4.32 10.68 -5.38
CA TRP A 110 -5.47 11.06 -6.19
C TRP A 110 -6.81 10.65 -5.59
N SER A 111 -6.83 9.66 -4.69
CA SER A 111 -8.03 9.31 -3.93
C SER A 111 -8.37 10.31 -2.82
N LEU A 112 -7.40 11.16 -2.46
CA LEU A 112 -7.50 12.13 -1.37
C LEU A 112 -7.68 13.56 -1.86
N LEU A 113 -7.16 13.87 -3.05
CA LEU A 113 -7.24 15.19 -3.65
C LEU A 113 -8.60 15.41 -4.32
N ASP A 114 -9.05 16.68 -4.35
CA ASP A 114 -10.26 17.06 -5.07
C ASP A 114 -10.18 16.68 -6.56
N GLN A 115 -11.30 16.30 -7.16
CA GLN A 115 -11.35 15.90 -8.58
C GLN A 115 -10.86 17.01 -9.53
N ASN A 116 -11.04 18.28 -9.15
CA ASN A 116 -10.56 19.42 -9.93
C ASN A 116 -9.19 19.92 -9.44
N PHE A 117 -8.50 19.22 -8.54
CA PHE A 117 -7.22 19.66 -7.98
C PHE A 117 -6.21 19.98 -9.09
N LEU A 118 -6.08 19.10 -10.09
CA LEU A 118 -5.13 19.28 -11.19
C LEU A 118 -5.45 20.53 -12.03
N SER A 119 -6.72 20.70 -12.43
CA SER A 119 -7.16 21.82 -13.27
C SER A 119 -7.20 23.15 -12.51
N ASN A 120 -7.34 23.11 -11.19
CA ASN A 120 -7.32 24.28 -10.33
C ASN A 120 -5.91 24.66 -9.86
N TYR A 121 -4.96 23.73 -9.87
CA TYR A 121 -3.62 23.95 -9.34
C TYR A 121 -2.94 25.25 -9.84
N PRO A 122 -3.01 25.61 -11.14
CA PRO A 122 -2.42 26.85 -11.64
C PRO A 122 -2.99 28.11 -10.99
N ARG A 123 -4.28 28.07 -10.62
CA ARG A 123 -5.03 29.20 -10.03
C ARG A 123 -4.94 29.25 -8.50
N MET A 124 -4.49 28.18 -7.87
CA MET A 124 -4.37 28.12 -6.41
C MET A 124 -3.28 29.06 -5.88
N SER A 125 -3.59 29.73 -4.77
CA SER A 125 -2.61 30.52 -4.02
C SER A 125 -1.54 29.62 -3.40
N SER A 126 -0.36 30.18 -3.08
CA SER A 126 0.67 29.44 -2.34
C SER A 126 0.18 28.95 -0.97
N LYS A 127 -0.69 29.71 -0.29
CA LYS A 127 -1.28 29.32 0.99
C LYS A 127 -2.19 28.10 0.80
N SER A 128 -3.05 28.12 -0.21
CA SER A 128 -3.95 27.01 -0.55
C SER A 128 -3.17 25.74 -0.90
N ARG A 129 -2.13 25.83 -1.74
CA ARG A 129 -1.29 24.67 -2.08
C ARG A 129 -0.61 24.07 -0.84
N ASN A 130 -0.11 24.89 0.08
CA ASN A 130 0.47 24.38 1.33
C ASN A 130 -0.58 23.72 2.23
N ALA A 131 -1.80 24.24 2.29
CA ALA A 131 -2.88 23.65 3.07
C ALA A 131 -3.28 22.27 2.50
N GLU A 132 -3.48 22.15 1.18
CA GLU A 132 -3.77 20.87 0.52
C GLU A 132 -2.66 19.84 0.73
N MET A 133 -1.39 20.25 0.64
CA MET A 133 -0.25 19.36 0.87
C MET A 133 -0.27 18.81 2.30
N LYS A 134 -0.55 19.65 3.29
CA LYS A 134 -0.65 19.24 4.69
C LYS A 134 -1.87 18.34 4.92
N ASN A 135 -3.01 18.64 4.31
CA ASN A 135 -4.22 17.83 4.42
C ASN A 135 -4.03 16.44 3.82
N LEU A 136 -3.36 16.35 2.67
CA LEU A 136 -2.99 15.10 2.01
C LEU A 136 -2.15 14.22 2.96
N VAL A 137 -1.07 14.77 3.51
CA VAL A 137 -0.20 14.03 4.44
C VAL A 137 -0.95 13.66 5.72
N ASN A 138 -1.66 14.60 6.34
CA ASN A 138 -2.42 14.35 7.56
C ASN A 138 -3.48 13.26 7.39
N SER A 139 -4.12 13.19 6.21
CA SER A 139 -5.14 12.17 5.92
C SER A 139 -4.57 10.76 5.94
N VAL A 140 -3.31 10.59 5.53
CA VAL A 140 -2.63 9.30 5.56
C VAL A 140 -2.06 9.01 6.95
N THR A 141 -1.34 9.97 7.56
CA THR A 141 -0.70 9.74 8.88
C THR A 141 -1.73 9.44 9.97
N THR A 142 -2.87 10.12 9.96
CA THR A 142 -3.95 9.87 10.94
C THR A 142 -4.44 8.42 10.88
N ILE A 143 -4.53 7.83 9.68
CA ILE A 143 -4.95 6.44 9.53
C ILE A 143 -3.83 5.49 9.95
N ALA A 144 -2.58 5.76 9.56
CA ALA A 144 -1.45 4.95 9.98
C ALA A 144 -1.30 4.88 11.52
N GLU A 145 -1.39 6.04 12.18
CA GLU A 145 -1.37 6.16 13.65
C GLU A 145 -2.59 5.47 14.29
N LEU A 146 -3.76 5.48 13.64
CA LEU A 146 -4.94 4.78 14.14
C LEU A 146 -4.77 3.25 14.07
N LEU A 147 -4.17 2.74 12.99
CA LEU A 147 -3.88 1.31 12.83
C LEU A 147 -2.85 0.83 13.86
N GLU A 148 -1.78 1.60 14.08
CA GLU A 148 -0.78 1.35 15.11
C GLU A 148 -1.42 1.36 16.50
N LYS A 149 -2.22 2.36 16.83
CA LYS A 149 -2.91 2.42 18.13
C LYS A 149 -3.86 1.25 18.40
N ASN A 150 -4.46 0.67 17.35
CA ASN A 150 -5.49 -0.35 17.47
C ASN A 150 -4.97 -1.78 17.25
N SER A 151 -3.69 -1.98 16.94
CA SER A 151 -3.10 -3.30 16.69
C SER A 151 -1.65 -3.35 17.17
N ALA A 152 -1.10 -4.56 17.31
CA ALA A 152 0.35 -4.73 17.53
C ALA A 152 1.13 -4.90 16.21
N ALA A 153 0.49 -4.57 15.08
CA ALA A 153 1.03 -4.83 13.76
C ALA A 153 2.03 -3.76 13.35
N LEU A 154 3.05 -4.16 12.59
CA LEU A 154 3.88 -3.22 11.84
C LEU A 154 3.06 -2.64 10.68
N VAL A 155 3.03 -1.32 10.56
CA VAL A 155 2.26 -0.61 9.53
C VAL A 155 3.21 -0.13 8.42
N LEU A 156 2.97 -0.58 7.20
CA LEU A 156 3.65 -0.11 5.99
C LEU A 156 2.77 0.90 5.27
N VAL A 157 3.29 2.09 4.99
CA VAL A 157 2.56 3.18 4.33
C VAL A 157 3.31 3.60 3.08
N ASN A 158 2.68 3.56 1.90
CA ASN A 158 3.37 4.09 0.71
C ASN A 158 3.45 5.61 0.73
N ASN A 159 4.55 6.16 0.22
CA ASN A 159 4.60 7.58 -0.17
C ASN A 159 3.85 7.81 -1.51
N PHE A 160 3.79 9.07 -1.95
CA PHE A 160 3.04 9.48 -3.13
C PHE A 160 3.90 9.50 -4.39
N ILE A 161 3.39 8.96 -5.49
CA ILE A 161 4.06 9.04 -6.79
C ILE A 161 4.03 10.51 -7.26
N VAL A 162 5.22 11.08 -7.50
CA VAL A 162 5.43 12.43 -8.02
C VAL A 162 5.14 12.43 -9.52
N PRO A 163 4.17 13.24 -9.99
CA PRO A 163 3.84 13.36 -11.40
C PRO A 163 5.04 13.69 -12.30
N THR A 164 5.09 13.11 -13.49
CA THR A 164 6.12 13.42 -14.49
C THR A 164 5.88 14.76 -15.19
N PHE A 165 4.62 15.20 -15.22
CA PHE A 165 4.16 16.44 -15.83
C PHE A 165 3.84 17.53 -14.79
N SER A 166 3.49 18.73 -15.26
CA SER A 166 2.89 19.78 -14.44
C SER A 166 1.88 20.57 -15.28
N PRO A 167 0.71 20.93 -14.73
CA PRO A 167 -0.24 21.82 -15.41
C PRO A 167 0.31 23.24 -15.62
N LEU A 168 1.45 23.58 -14.99
CA LEU A 168 2.18 24.84 -15.17
C LEU A 168 3.27 24.75 -16.24
N GLY A 169 3.49 23.57 -16.85
CA GLY A 169 4.56 23.34 -17.81
C GLY A 169 5.94 23.73 -17.25
N ILE A 170 6.74 24.44 -18.05
CA ILE A 170 8.08 24.89 -17.65
C ILE A 170 8.05 25.94 -16.52
N ALA A 171 6.94 26.66 -16.34
CA ALA A 171 6.80 27.69 -15.31
C ALA A 171 6.71 27.09 -13.89
N ASP A 172 6.55 25.77 -13.76
CA ASP A 172 6.51 25.05 -12.49
C ASP A 172 7.73 25.36 -11.61
N ASN A 173 8.92 25.43 -12.22
CA ASN A 173 10.18 25.67 -11.51
C ASN A 173 10.35 27.12 -11.02
N LYS A 174 9.48 28.04 -11.46
CA LYS A 174 9.43 29.42 -10.98
C LYS A 174 8.44 29.61 -9.83
N GLN A 175 7.63 28.61 -9.53
CA GLN A 175 6.71 28.64 -8.41
C GLN A 175 7.41 28.23 -7.10
N LYS A 176 7.13 28.94 -6.00
CA LYS A 176 7.60 28.56 -4.66
C LYS A 176 7.23 27.12 -4.30
N LEU A 177 6.01 26.72 -4.64
CA LEU A 177 5.46 25.37 -4.56
C LEU A 177 4.82 25.02 -5.91
N GLY A 178 5.67 24.64 -6.87
CA GLY A 178 5.24 24.02 -8.13
C GLY A 178 4.57 22.66 -7.87
N PHE A 179 3.88 22.13 -8.88
CA PHE A 179 3.11 20.89 -8.81
C PHE A 179 4.00 19.69 -8.47
N LYS A 180 5.15 19.53 -9.14
CA LYS A 180 6.07 18.42 -8.80
C LYS A 180 6.68 18.59 -7.42
N LYS A 181 6.97 19.84 -7.04
CA LYS A 181 7.51 20.17 -5.71
C LYS A 181 6.50 19.91 -4.59
N PHE A 182 5.21 20.06 -4.86
CA PHE A 182 4.13 19.72 -3.91
C PHE A 182 4.19 18.26 -3.49
N PHE A 183 4.23 17.32 -4.43
CA PHE A 183 4.28 15.89 -4.09
C PHE A 183 5.60 15.51 -3.42
N ARG A 184 6.74 16.04 -3.88
CA ARG A 184 8.03 15.80 -3.22
C ARG A 184 8.04 16.29 -1.77
N ARG A 185 7.51 17.49 -1.52
CA ARG A 185 7.44 18.02 -0.15
C ARG A 185 6.38 17.32 0.69
N ALA A 186 5.31 16.80 0.08
CA ALA A 186 4.36 15.92 0.76
C ALA A 186 5.04 14.62 1.22
N ASN A 187 5.82 13.96 0.37
CA ASN A 187 6.58 12.76 0.76
C ASN A 187 7.58 13.05 1.88
N GLN A 188 8.34 14.14 1.76
CA GLN A 188 9.26 14.53 2.82
C GLN A 188 8.53 14.81 4.14
N LEU A 189 7.39 15.50 4.09
CA LEU A 189 6.58 15.77 5.28
C LEU A 189 5.94 14.50 5.87
N LEU A 190 5.60 13.51 5.04
CA LEU A 190 5.11 12.20 5.48
C LEU A 190 6.19 11.46 6.27
N GLU A 191 7.41 11.42 5.74
CA GLU A 191 8.58 10.85 6.43
C GLU A 191 8.89 11.60 7.74
N GLU A 192 8.99 12.93 7.70
CA GLU A 192 9.22 13.79 8.88
C GLU A 192 8.19 13.55 10.00
N LYS A 193 6.94 13.21 9.65
CA LYS A 193 5.88 12.94 10.64
C LYS A 193 5.94 11.54 11.24
N LEU A 194 6.46 10.57 10.51
CA LEU A 194 6.45 9.16 10.90
C LEU A 194 7.83 8.67 11.39
N GLU A 195 8.90 9.44 11.20
CA GLU A 195 10.28 9.07 11.55
C GLU A 195 10.48 8.64 13.01
N GLY A 196 9.68 9.18 13.93
CA GLY A 196 9.76 8.89 15.36
C GLY A 196 8.99 7.64 15.79
N ASN A 197 8.21 7.02 14.91
CA ASN A 197 7.40 5.84 15.21
C ASN A 197 8.15 4.56 14.80
N SER A 198 8.36 3.64 15.74
CA SER A 198 9.08 2.37 15.52
C SER A 198 8.29 1.33 14.74
N ASP A 199 6.98 1.47 14.67
CA ASP A 199 6.05 0.47 14.16
C ASP A 199 5.40 0.91 12.85
N ILE A 200 5.66 2.14 12.38
CA ILE A 200 5.17 2.67 11.11
C ILE A 200 6.34 2.98 10.17
N PHE A 201 6.35 2.36 8.99
CA PHE A 201 7.41 2.52 7.99
C PHE A 201 6.86 3.06 6.67
N VAL A 202 7.57 4.04 6.10
CA VAL A 202 7.25 4.57 4.76
C VAL A 202 7.90 3.70 3.70
N VAL A 203 7.10 3.16 2.79
CA VAL A 203 7.54 2.45 1.58
C VAL A 203 7.68 3.47 0.44
N ASP A 204 8.88 3.57 -0.14
CA ASP A 204 9.17 4.52 -1.21
C ASP A 204 8.63 4.04 -2.58
N LEU A 205 7.31 4.13 -2.71
CA LEU A 205 6.60 3.81 -3.94
C LEU A 205 6.96 4.77 -5.08
N ASP A 206 7.30 6.03 -4.79
CA ASP A 206 7.75 6.99 -5.80
C ASP A 206 9.01 6.53 -6.53
N SER A 207 9.99 6.02 -5.79
CA SER A 207 11.23 5.46 -6.37
C SER A 207 10.96 4.18 -7.14
N ILE A 208 10.14 3.26 -6.60
CA ILE A 208 9.74 2.03 -7.30
C ILE A 208 9.04 2.36 -8.63
N ALA A 209 8.13 3.32 -8.62
CA ALA A 209 7.46 3.79 -9.83
C ALA A 209 8.41 4.51 -10.80
N SER A 210 9.43 5.19 -10.27
CA SER A 210 10.46 5.83 -11.10
C SER A 210 11.31 4.82 -11.85
N ASP A 211 11.71 3.73 -11.19
CA ASP A 211 12.49 2.64 -11.78
C ASP A 211 11.71 1.91 -12.89
N PHE A 212 10.44 1.57 -12.63
CA PHE A 212 9.58 0.95 -13.64
C PHE A 212 9.18 1.91 -14.78
N GLY A 213 9.17 3.21 -14.49
CA GLY A 213 8.69 4.26 -15.36
C GLY A 213 7.26 4.70 -15.00
N LYS A 214 7.15 5.86 -14.35
CA LYS A 214 5.89 6.41 -13.81
C LYS A 214 4.75 6.52 -14.81
N SER A 215 5.05 6.77 -16.09
CA SER A 215 4.05 6.82 -17.16
C SER A 215 3.41 5.46 -17.48
N ARG A 216 4.00 4.36 -17.00
CA ARG A 216 3.45 3.00 -17.09
C ARG A 216 2.71 2.57 -15.82
N THR A 217 2.90 3.29 -14.72
CA THR A 217 2.33 2.98 -13.40
C THR A 217 1.00 3.69 -13.17
N VAL A 218 0.94 4.98 -13.50
CA VAL A 218 -0.22 5.84 -13.18
C VAL A 218 -0.72 6.51 -14.46
N ASN A 219 -2.03 6.48 -14.65
CA ASN A 219 -2.71 7.33 -15.61
C ASN A 219 -3.20 8.59 -14.88
N TRP A 220 -2.72 9.76 -15.30
CA TRP A 220 -2.84 11.02 -14.56
C TRP A 220 -4.04 11.85 -14.98
#